data_AF-A0AA36C6B1-F1
#
_entry.id   AF-A0AA36C6B1-F1
#
_cell.length_a   1.000
_cell.length_b   1.000
_cell.length_c   1.000
_cell.angle_alpha   90.00
_cell.angle_beta   90.00
_cell.angle_gamma   90.00
#
_symmetry.space_group_name_H-M   'P 1'
#
loop_
_entity.id
_entity.type
_entity.pdbx_description
1 polymer ?
#
loop_
_entity_poly.entity_id
_entity_poly.type
_entity_poly.pdbx_seq_one_letter_code
_entity_poly.pdbx_strand_id
1 'polypeptide(L)'
;MPLEFPLNLIHYDEIAENCNLWRNFDDVYSNWGSILSIIDFQAENQEEIAKVQKPGAWNDPDMLVIGNGNLTMEQCRSQMSIWCIWSAPLIMSTDLRILKAQYREILLNKKAIAVDQDPMGKFGKRVYKEGDLNIFSKPIQPIEGEKTSLAIALLNRNPDSPIVCFILGFH
;
A
#
# COMPACT_ATOMS: atom_id res chain seq x y z
N MET A 1 -16.80 -0.94 17.62
CA MET A 1 -15.69 -0.60 18.53
C MET A 1 -14.50 -1.41 18.03
N PRO A 2 -13.49 -0.78 17.41
CA PRO A 2 -12.29 -1.53 17.05
C PRO A 2 -11.66 -2.01 18.37
N LEU A 3 -11.26 -3.28 18.40
CA LEU A 3 -10.48 -3.81 19.50
C LEU A 3 -9.08 -3.22 19.38
N GLU A 4 -8.78 -2.17 20.14
CA GLU A 4 -7.41 -1.67 20.29
C GLU A 4 -6.60 -2.69 21.12
N PHE A 5 -6.10 -3.73 20.46
CA PHE A 5 -4.99 -4.50 21.01
C PHE A 5 -3.71 -3.70 20.80
N PRO A 6 -2.95 -3.39 21.86
CA PRO A 6 -1.70 -2.69 21.67
C PRO A 6 -0.73 -3.61 20.91
N LEU A 7 -0.24 -3.14 19.76
CA LEU A 7 0.58 -3.93 18.82
C LEU A 7 1.89 -4.45 19.43
N ASN A 8 2.33 -3.90 20.56
CA ASN A 8 3.45 -4.42 21.35
C ASN A 8 3.19 -5.80 21.98
N LEU A 9 1.96 -6.32 21.90
CA LEU A 9 1.59 -7.68 22.27
C LEU A 9 1.53 -8.65 21.08
N ILE A 10 1.73 -8.16 19.85
CA ILE A 10 1.68 -9.00 18.65
C ILE A 10 3.08 -9.49 18.29
N HIS A 11 3.27 -10.82 18.33
CA HIS A 11 4.53 -11.48 18.00
C HIS A 11 4.68 -11.65 16.48
N TYR A 12 4.92 -10.55 15.76
CA TYR A 12 5.05 -10.55 14.30
C TYR A 12 6.17 -11.45 13.76
N ASP A 13 7.24 -11.67 14.53
CA ASP A 13 8.31 -12.60 14.15
C ASP A 13 7.79 -14.04 14.04
N GLU A 14 7.02 -14.51 15.02
CA GLU A 14 6.41 -15.84 15.00
C GLU A 14 5.39 -15.96 13.87
N ILE A 15 4.60 -14.92 13.62
CA ILE A 15 3.65 -14.90 12.49
C ILE A 15 4.41 -15.04 11.17
N ALA A 16 5.50 -14.28 10.98
CA ALA A 16 6.30 -14.31 9.76
C ALA A 16 7.05 -15.64 9.55
N GLU A 17 7.33 -16.40 10.61
CA GLU A 17 7.92 -17.74 10.52
C GLU A 17 6.90 -18.81 10.11
N ASN A 18 5.62 -18.63 10.45
CA ASN A 18 4.59 -19.67 10.31
C ASN A 18 3.55 -19.37 9.21
N CYS A 19 3.48 -18.14 8.71
CA CYS A 19 2.48 -17.70 7.74
C CYS A 19 3.13 -17.05 6.52
N ASN A 20 2.62 -17.34 5.33
CA ASN A 20 3.09 -16.65 4.12
C ASN A 20 2.62 -15.20 4.02
N LEU A 21 1.46 -14.91 4.61
CA LEU A 21 0.88 -13.59 4.73
C LEU A 21 -0.06 -13.55 5.92
N TRP A 22 -0.34 -12.36 6.45
CA TRP A 22 -1.27 -12.19 7.57
C TRP A 22 -2.04 -10.87 7.47
N ARG A 23 -3.34 -10.95 7.74
CA ARG A 23 -4.24 -9.79 7.82
C ARG A 23 -3.98 -9.03 9.12
N ASN A 24 -3.64 -7.74 8.99
CA ASN A 24 -3.28 -6.90 10.14
C ASN A 24 -4.45 -6.09 10.73
N PHE A 25 -5.48 -5.84 9.94
CA PHE A 25 -6.50 -4.84 10.24
C PHE A 25 -7.88 -5.26 9.71
N ASP A 26 -8.88 -4.41 9.98
CA ASP A 26 -10.27 -4.55 9.58
C ASP A 26 -10.45 -4.88 8.08
N ASP A 27 -11.58 -5.49 7.76
CA ASP A 27 -11.96 -5.82 6.39
C ASP A 27 -12.10 -4.58 5.50
N VAL A 28 -11.64 -4.70 4.26
CA VAL A 28 -11.82 -3.67 3.24
C VAL A 28 -13.24 -3.68 2.70
N TYR A 29 -13.82 -2.50 2.67
CA TYR A 29 -15.08 -2.23 2.00
C TYR A 29 -14.83 -1.35 0.77
N SER A 30 -15.66 -1.50 -0.27
CA SER A 30 -15.59 -0.66 -1.46
C SER A 30 -16.11 0.75 -1.17
N ASN A 31 -15.39 1.52 -0.36
CA ASN A 31 -15.59 2.95 -0.15
C ASN A 31 -14.26 3.59 0.30
N TRP A 32 -14.12 4.90 0.06
CA TRP A 32 -12.84 5.57 0.30
C TRP A 32 -12.43 5.64 1.77
N GLY A 33 -13.39 5.74 2.69
CA GLY A 33 -13.12 5.78 4.13
C GLY A 33 -12.44 4.50 4.64
N SER A 34 -12.89 3.34 4.18
CA SER A 34 -12.29 2.04 4.52
C SER A 34 -10.87 1.89 3.96
N ILE A 35 -10.63 2.34 2.72
CA ILE A 35 -9.28 2.32 2.14
C ILE A 35 -8.36 3.25 2.92
N LEU A 36 -8.82 4.45 3.28
CA LEU A 36 -8.06 5.40 4.08
C LEU A 36 -7.75 4.88 5.49
N SER A 37 -8.69 4.20 6.16
CA SER A 37 -8.43 3.66 7.50
C SER A 37 -7.36 2.57 7.48
N ILE A 38 -7.36 1.71 6.44
CA ILE A 38 -6.28 0.73 6.22
C ILE A 38 -4.95 1.45 5.97
N ILE A 39 -4.97 2.54 5.18
CA ILE A 39 -3.75 3.31 4.89
C ILE A 39 -3.18 3.97 6.14
N ASP A 40 -4.03 4.57 6.97
CA ASP A 40 -3.61 5.19 8.21
C ASP A 40 -3.05 4.14 9.17
N PHE A 41 -3.73 2.99 9.35
CA PHE A 41 -3.25 1.91 10.21
C PHE A 41 -1.88 1.37 9.76
N GLN A 42 -1.73 1.02 8.48
CA GLN A 42 -0.47 0.49 7.94
C GLN A 42 0.68 1.50 8.11
N ALA A 43 0.42 2.79 7.85
CA ALA A 43 1.42 3.84 7.94
C ALA A 43 1.78 4.24 9.38
N GLU A 44 0.84 4.13 10.33
CA GLU A 44 1.07 4.40 11.76
C GLU A 44 1.84 3.26 12.43
N ASN A 45 1.68 2.02 11.93
CA ASN A 45 2.30 0.82 12.49
C ASN A 45 3.49 0.31 11.68
N GLN A 46 3.92 1.08 10.67
CA GLN A 46 4.94 0.71 9.70
C GLN A 46 6.29 0.30 10.31
N GLU A 47 6.63 0.79 11.51
CA GLU A 47 7.90 0.45 12.14
C GLU A 47 7.95 -1.01 12.62
N GLU A 48 6.82 -1.59 13.03
CA GLU A 48 6.79 -2.99 13.46
C GLU A 48 6.60 -3.94 12.28
N ILE A 49 5.60 -3.66 11.45
CA ILE A 49 5.22 -4.57 10.36
C ILE A 49 6.27 -4.61 9.23
N ALA A 50 7.04 -3.53 9.01
CA ALA A 50 8.09 -3.51 7.99
C ALA A 50 9.34 -4.30 8.38
N LYS A 51 9.58 -4.55 9.69
CA LYS A 51 10.75 -5.31 10.17
C LYS A 51 10.66 -6.78 9.75
N VAL A 52 9.45 -7.33 9.79
CA VAL A 52 9.21 -8.76 9.60
C VAL A 52 8.88 -9.13 8.16
N GLN A 53 8.45 -8.16 7.34
CA GLN A 53 8.10 -8.40 5.95
C GLN A 53 9.34 -8.71 5.10
N LYS A 54 9.27 -9.83 4.38
CA LYS A 54 10.33 -10.35 3.51
C LYS A 54 9.75 -11.32 2.49
N PRO A 55 10.49 -11.72 1.44
CA PRO A 55 10.03 -12.76 0.53
C PRO A 55 9.53 -14.01 1.27
N GLY A 56 8.24 -14.32 1.07
CA GLY A 56 7.56 -15.45 1.72
C GLY A 56 6.82 -15.11 3.01
N ALA A 57 6.80 -13.85 3.45
CA ALA A 57 6.13 -13.36 4.66
C ALA A 57 5.63 -11.92 4.45
N TRP A 58 4.34 -11.74 4.18
CA TRP A 58 3.77 -10.46 3.69
C TRP A 58 2.67 -9.89 4.60
N ASN A 59 2.70 -8.57 4.81
CA ASN A 59 1.57 -7.87 5.41
C ASN A 59 0.40 -7.84 4.42
N ASP A 60 -0.79 -8.24 4.87
CA ASP A 60 -2.01 -8.23 4.07
C ASP A 60 -2.94 -7.08 4.49
N PRO A 61 -2.97 -5.96 3.74
CA PRO A 61 -3.94 -4.87 3.91
C PRO A 61 -5.34 -5.20 3.37
N ASP A 62 -5.63 -6.46 3.03
CA ASP A 62 -6.85 -6.94 2.41
C ASP A 62 -6.97 -6.63 0.90
N MET A 63 -8.05 -7.11 0.28
CA MET A 63 -8.26 -7.17 -1.17
C MET A 63 -8.27 -5.82 -1.91
N LEU A 64 -7.92 -5.87 -3.20
CA LEU A 64 -8.22 -4.80 -4.15
C LEU A 64 -9.72 -4.79 -4.49
N VAL A 65 -10.38 -3.66 -4.27
CA VAL A 65 -11.83 -3.46 -4.51
C VAL A 65 -12.12 -2.63 -5.77
N ILE A 66 -11.11 -2.48 -6.63
CA ILE A 66 -11.15 -1.73 -7.88
C ILE A 66 -12.15 -2.39 -8.84
N GLY A 67 -13.11 -1.61 -9.33
CA GLY A 67 -14.14 -2.09 -10.26
C GLY A 67 -15.53 -2.32 -9.64
N ASN A 68 -15.67 -2.19 -8.31
CA ASN A 68 -16.93 -2.44 -7.60
C ASN A 68 -17.91 -1.24 -7.55
N GLY A 69 -17.63 -0.16 -8.27
CA GLY A 69 -18.59 0.92 -8.57
C GLY A 69 -18.69 2.08 -7.56
N ASN A 70 -18.16 1.93 -6.35
CA ASN A 70 -18.28 2.95 -5.29
C ASN A 70 -17.03 3.84 -5.11
N LEU A 71 -16.06 3.73 -6.01
CA LEU A 71 -14.79 4.47 -5.97
C LEU A 71 -14.60 5.28 -7.24
N THR A 72 -14.03 6.47 -7.10
CA THR A 72 -13.57 7.26 -8.26
C THR A 72 -12.35 6.60 -8.90
N MET A 73 -12.02 7.01 -10.12
CA MET A 73 -10.82 6.52 -10.81
C MET A 73 -9.54 6.85 -10.05
N GLU A 74 -9.46 8.04 -9.45
CA GLU A 74 -8.29 8.42 -8.64
C GLU A 74 -8.18 7.58 -7.37
N GLN A 75 -9.30 7.29 -6.69
CA GLN A 75 -9.30 6.41 -5.52
C GLN A 75 -8.86 4.99 -5.88
N CYS A 76 -9.27 4.47 -7.05
CA CYS A 76 -8.81 3.18 -7.55
C CYS A 76 -7.31 3.17 -7.83
N ARG A 77 -6.77 4.24 -8.45
CA ARG A 77 -5.32 4.39 -8.70
C ARG A 77 -4.55 4.52 -7.40
N SER A 78 -5.08 5.25 -6.42
CA SER A 78 -4.51 5.38 -5.08
C SER A 78 -4.41 4.02 -4.38
N GLN A 79 -5.48 3.21 -4.37
CA GLN A 79 -5.42 1.88 -3.76
C GLN A 79 -4.34 1.02 -4.43
N MET A 80 -4.35 0.92 -5.77
CA MET A 80 -3.36 0.13 -6.50
C MET A 80 -1.92 0.59 -6.19
N SER A 81 -1.69 1.91 -6.22
CA SER A 81 -0.35 2.48 -6.06
C SER A 81 0.21 2.23 -4.66
N ILE A 82 -0.62 2.43 -3.62
CA ILE A 82 -0.20 2.23 -2.24
C ILE A 82 0.00 0.75 -1.91
N TRP A 83 -0.88 -0.15 -2.40
CA TRP A 83 -0.68 -1.60 -2.23
C TRP A 83 0.65 -2.05 -2.86
N CYS A 84 0.97 -1.56 -4.07
CA CYS A 84 2.24 -1.88 -4.73
C CYS A 84 3.46 -1.35 -3.95
N ILE A 85 3.36 -0.16 -3.35
CA ILE A 85 4.42 0.40 -2.49
C ILE A 85 4.66 -0.47 -1.25
N TRP A 86 3.64 -1.15 -0.74
CA TRP A 86 3.80 -2.06 0.39
C TRP A 86 4.26 -3.47 0.02
N SER A 87 4.36 -3.81 -1.27
CA SER A 87 4.49 -5.22 -1.69
C SER A 87 3.33 -6.08 -1.14
N ALA A 88 2.13 -5.52 -1.13
CA ALA A 88 0.96 -6.19 -0.59
C ALA A 88 0.49 -7.31 -1.55
N PRO A 89 -0.12 -8.39 -1.06
CA PRO A 89 -0.82 -9.34 -1.91
C PRO A 89 -1.86 -8.63 -2.81
N LEU A 90 -1.66 -8.67 -4.14
CA LEU A 90 -2.59 -8.05 -5.10
C LEU A 90 -3.79 -8.98 -5.41
N ILE A 91 -4.58 -9.28 -4.39
CA ILE A 91 -5.75 -10.16 -4.48
C ILE A 91 -6.99 -9.34 -4.90
N MET A 92 -7.49 -9.57 -6.11
CA MET A 92 -8.66 -8.84 -6.64
C MET A 92 -9.98 -9.42 -6.12
N SER A 93 -10.88 -8.54 -5.69
CA SER A 93 -12.27 -8.88 -5.36
C SER A 93 -13.23 -8.07 -6.23
N THR A 94 -13.42 -8.51 -7.48
CA THR A 94 -14.30 -7.86 -8.45
C THR A 94 -14.81 -8.86 -9.50
N ASP A 95 -15.94 -8.55 -10.16
CA ASP A 95 -16.49 -9.41 -11.21
C ASP A 95 -15.79 -9.20 -12.55
N LEU A 96 -14.86 -10.09 -12.89
CA LEU A 96 -14.05 -10.02 -14.11
C LEU A 96 -14.88 -10.12 -15.41
N ARG A 97 -16.10 -10.65 -15.36
CA ARG A 97 -16.97 -10.81 -16.55
C ARG A 97 -17.50 -9.46 -17.05
N ILE A 98 -17.65 -8.50 -16.14
CA ILE A 98 -18.25 -7.18 -16.39
C ILE A 98 -17.30 -6.02 -16.07
N LEU A 99 -16.03 -6.32 -15.81
CA LEU A 99 -15.03 -5.32 -15.45
C LEU A 99 -14.78 -4.34 -16.61
N LYS A 100 -15.06 -3.06 -16.38
CA LYS A 100 -14.84 -2.00 -17.37
C LYS A 100 -13.35 -1.84 -17.70
N ALA A 101 -13.05 -1.49 -18.95
CA ALA A 101 -11.68 -1.37 -19.46
C ALA A 101 -10.80 -0.42 -18.64
N GLN A 102 -11.35 0.70 -18.16
CA GLN A 102 -10.63 1.67 -17.33
C GLN A 102 -10.11 1.08 -16.00
N TYR A 103 -10.85 0.15 -15.39
CA TYR A 103 -10.41 -0.51 -14.15
C TYR A 103 -9.40 -1.61 -14.45
N ARG A 104 -9.58 -2.32 -15.57
CA ARG A 104 -8.61 -3.29 -16.09
C ARG A 104 -7.25 -2.64 -16.34
N GLU A 105 -7.22 -1.41 -16.86
CA GLU A 105 -5.97 -0.67 -17.10
C GLU A 105 -5.19 -0.42 -15.80
N ILE A 106 -5.88 -0.10 -14.70
CA ILE A 106 -5.26 0.05 -13.38
C ILE A 106 -4.71 -1.28 -12.90
N LEU A 107 -5.53 -2.33 -12.91
CA LEU A 107 -5.21 -3.65 -12.37
C LEU A 107 -4.11 -4.38 -13.17
N LEU A 108 -3.96 -4.08 -14.46
CA LEU A 108 -2.94 -4.66 -15.34
C LEU A 108 -1.75 -3.73 -15.59
N ASN A 109 -1.60 -2.65 -14.81
CA ASN A 109 -0.50 -1.72 -14.98
C ASN A 109 0.84 -2.41 -14.65
N LYS A 110 1.57 -2.82 -15.70
CA LYS A 110 2.84 -3.54 -15.59
C LYS A 110 3.90 -2.80 -14.77
N LYS A 111 3.91 -1.46 -14.79
CA LYS A 111 4.88 -0.67 -14.02
C LYS A 111 4.55 -0.68 -12.53
N ALA A 112 3.27 -0.54 -12.18
CA ALA A 112 2.83 -0.66 -10.78
C ALA A 112 3.09 -2.08 -10.24
N ILE A 113 2.72 -3.10 -11.02
CA ILE A 113 2.97 -4.51 -10.66
C ILE A 113 4.48 -4.78 -10.54
N ALA A 114 5.34 -4.19 -11.37
CA ALA A 114 6.78 -4.36 -11.23
C ALA A 114 7.34 -3.72 -9.95
N VAL A 115 6.75 -2.61 -9.49
CA VAL A 115 7.08 -2.05 -8.17
C VAL A 115 6.65 -3.02 -7.07
N ASP A 116 5.42 -3.56 -7.12
CA ASP A 116 4.92 -4.53 -6.15
C ASP A 116 5.82 -5.78 -6.06
N GLN A 117 6.09 -6.39 -7.21
CA GLN A 117 6.83 -7.63 -7.39
C GLN A 117 8.36 -7.45 -7.36
N ASP A 118 8.86 -6.32 -6.84
CA ASP A 118 10.29 -6.12 -6.66
C ASP A 118 10.90 -7.24 -5.81
N PRO A 119 11.99 -7.90 -6.25
CA PRO A 119 12.51 -9.09 -5.61
C PRO A 119 13.10 -8.85 -4.22
N MET A 120 13.36 -7.60 -3.82
CA MET A 120 13.79 -7.30 -2.46
C MET A 120 12.66 -7.51 -1.44
N GLY A 121 11.39 -7.48 -1.89
CA GLY A 121 10.22 -7.71 -1.04
C GLY A 121 10.07 -6.72 0.11
N LYS A 122 10.65 -5.53 -0.01
CA LYS A 122 10.67 -4.53 1.07
C LYS A 122 9.33 -3.82 1.19
N PHE A 123 8.88 -3.59 2.42
CA PHE A 123 7.73 -2.74 2.70
C PHE A 123 8.11 -1.27 2.49
N GLY A 124 7.34 -0.53 1.69
CA GLY A 124 7.50 0.91 1.53
C GLY A 124 6.94 1.68 2.72
N LYS A 125 7.65 2.72 3.18
CA LYS A 125 7.28 3.50 4.36
C LYS A 125 6.72 4.87 3.97
N ARG A 126 5.77 5.39 4.76
CA ARG A 126 5.42 6.81 4.76
C ARG A 126 6.61 7.59 5.33
N VAL A 127 7.21 8.42 4.49
CA VAL A 127 8.39 9.24 4.80
C VAL A 127 8.03 10.71 5.07
N TYR A 128 6.83 11.13 4.67
CA TYR A 128 6.35 12.49 4.91
C TYR A 128 4.82 12.53 5.05
N LYS A 129 4.33 13.37 5.95
CA LYS A 129 2.90 13.67 6.14
C LYS A 129 2.74 15.15 6.50
N GLU A 130 1.99 15.90 5.71
CA GLU A 130 1.58 17.27 6.02
C GLU A 130 0.14 17.49 5.57
N GLY A 131 -0.76 17.75 6.52
CA GLY A 131 -2.20 17.82 6.25
C GLY A 131 -2.70 16.57 5.51
N ASP A 132 -3.24 16.79 4.32
CA ASP A 132 -3.78 15.75 3.44
C ASP A 132 -2.72 15.07 2.56
N LEU A 133 -1.49 15.58 2.50
CA LEU A 133 -0.41 15.03 1.71
C LEU A 133 0.32 13.93 2.48
N ASN A 134 0.45 12.76 1.86
CA ASN A 134 1.29 11.66 2.33
C ASN A 134 2.27 11.29 1.21
N ILE A 135 3.56 11.11 1.56
CA ILE A 135 4.58 10.61 0.63
C ILE A 135 5.11 9.29 1.17
N PHE A 136 5.09 8.27 0.33
CA PHE A 136 5.61 6.94 0.61
C PHE A 136 6.81 6.65 -0.27
N SER A 137 7.79 5.92 0.28
CA SER A 137 8.99 5.50 -0.42
C SER A 137 9.25 4.01 -0.18
N LYS A 138 9.50 3.28 -1.27
CA LYS A 138 9.90 1.89 -1.27
C LYS A 138 11.28 1.76 -1.94
N PRO A 139 12.29 1.21 -1.25
CA PRO A 139 13.53 0.81 -1.91
C PRO A 139 13.29 -0.39 -2.82
N ILE A 140 13.77 -0.28 -4.06
CA ILE A 140 13.61 -1.26 -5.13
C ILE A 140 14.93 -1.49 -5.86
N GLN A 141 15.00 -2.53 -6.69
CA GLN A 141 16.09 -2.75 -7.63
C GLN A 141 16.00 -1.81 -8.84
N PRO A 142 17.14 -1.55 -9.53
CA PRO A 142 18.50 -1.99 -9.18
C PRO A 142 19.11 -1.19 -8.03
N ILE A 143 20.09 -1.80 -7.36
CA ILE A 143 21.01 -1.12 -6.45
C ILE A 143 22.35 -0.99 -7.17
N GLU A 144 22.86 0.23 -7.29
CA GLU A 144 24.13 0.53 -7.97
C GLU A 144 25.16 1.02 -6.94
N GLY A 145 26.03 0.12 -6.48
CA GLY A 145 26.97 0.41 -5.40
C GLY A 145 26.22 0.71 -4.10
N GLU A 146 26.40 1.92 -3.56
CA GLU A 146 25.69 2.40 -2.36
C GLU A 146 24.34 3.07 -2.69
N LYS A 147 23.99 3.24 -3.98
CA LYS A 147 22.77 3.93 -4.40
C LYS A 147 21.62 2.95 -4.57
N THR A 148 20.52 3.22 -3.88
CA THR A 148 19.28 2.43 -3.97
C THR A 148 18.26 3.15 -4.86
N SER A 149 17.64 2.43 -5.80
CA SER A 149 16.50 2.96 -6.56
C SER A 149 15.26 3.03 -5.66
N LEU A 150 14.40 4.03 -5.88
CA LEU A 150 13.20 4.24 -5.06
C LEU A 150 11.94 4.31 -5.93
N ALA A 151 10.88 3.63 -5.49
CA ALA A 151 9.52 3.92 -5.92
C ALA A 151 8.88 4.90 -4.93
N ILE A 152 8.32 5.99 -5.44
CA ILE A 152 7.71 7.05 -4.64
C ILE A 152 6.23 7.16 -5.00
N ALA A 153 5.35 7.17 -3.98
CA ALA A 153 3.93 7.44 -4.16
C ALA A 153 3.51 8.68 -3.37
N LEU A 154 2.77 9.56 -4.02
CA LEU A 154 2.19 10.76 -3.43
C LEU A 154 0.69 10.56 -3.35
N LEU A 155 0.16 10.57 -2.14
CA LEU A 155 -1.28 10.51 -1.89
C LEU A 155 -1.74 11.87 -1.38
N ASN A 156 -2.47 12.59 -2.22
CA ASN A 156 -3.22 13.76 -1.82
C ASN A 156 -4.64 13.33 -1.42
N ARG A 157 -5.00 13.53 -0.15
CA ARG A 157 -6.33 13.19 0.39
C ARG A 157 -7.34 14.31 0.22
N ASN A 158 -6.92 15.50 -0.21
CA ASN A 158 -7.78 16.66 -0.37
C ASN A 158 -8.56 16.57 -1.70
N PRO A 159 -9.90 16.47 -1.68
CA PRO A 159 -10.69 16.39 -2.90
C PRO A 159 -10.80 17.73 -3.64
N ASP A 160 -10.51 18.85 -2.97
CA ASP A 160 -10.77 20.20 -3.44
C ASP A 160 -9.50 20.93 -3.94
N SER A 161 -8.31 20.41 -3.61
CA SER A 161 -7.02 21.01 -3.98
C SER A 161 -6.10 19.99 -4.66
N PRO A 162 -6.05 19.94 -6.01
CA PRO A 162 -5.23 18.97 -6.72
C PRO A 162 -3.74 19.37 -6.79
N ILE A 163 -3.39 20.62 -6.48
CA ILE A 163 -2.03 21.13 -6.59
C ILE A 163 -1.27 20.80 -5.31
N VAL A 164 -0.22 20.00 -5.44
CA VAL A 164 0.72 19.70 -4.37
C VAL A 164 2.08 20.30 -4.75
N CYS A 165 2.58 21.20 -3.92
CA CYS A 165 3.95 21.71 -4.02
C CYS A 165 4.77 21.14 -2.87
N PHE A 166 5.86 20.44 -3.19
CA PHE A 166 6.83 19.98 -2.21
C PHE A 166 8.23 20.11 -2.81
N ILE A 167 9.21 20.39 -1.96
CA ILE A 167 10.62 20.43 -2.37
C ILE A 167 11.21 19.05 -2.06
N LEU A 168 11.75 18.38 -3.08
CA LEU A 168 12.60 17.22 -2.87
C LEU A 168 13.92 17.68 -2.24
N GLY A 169 13.91 17.87 -0.93
CA GLY A 169 15.11 18.07 -0.14
C GLY A 169 15.76 16.73 0.12
N PHE A 170 16.85 16.43 -0.57
CA PHE A 170 17.78 15.42 -0.06
C PHE A 170 18.43 16.03 1.19
N HIS A 171 18.25 15.40 2.36
CA HIS A 171 19.05 15.67 3.56
C HIS A 171 20.06 14.54 3.72
#